data_AF-A0AAW6G2L8-F1
#
_entry.id   AF-A0AAW6G2L8-F1
#
_cell.length_a   1.000
_cell.length_b   1.000
_cell.length_c   1.000
_cell.angle_alpha   90.00
_cell.angle_beta   90.00
_cell.angle_gamma   90.00
#
_symmetry.space_group_name_H-M   'P 1'
#
loop_
_entity.id
_entity.type
_entity.pdbx_description
1 polymer ?
#
loop_
_entity_poly.entity_id
_entity_poly.type
_entity_poly.pdbx_seq_one_letter_code
_entity_poly.pdbx_strand_id
1 'polypeptide(L)'
;MKKYDLHKIMKAAHEIYRKYFKLYQLTHGVQTFGDCLKLAWANEKKRVADEEARKAEKEVMKAALVRPERRSSYDYCNAPASAYYNQM
;
A
#
# COMPACT_ATOMS: atom_id res chain seq x y z
N MET A 1 5.49 -17.26 9.63
CA MET A 1 5.28 -17.34 8.18
C MET A 1 6.54 -16.87 7.46
N LYS A 2 6.93 -17.47 6.33
CA LYS A 2 8.08 -16.98 5.55
C LYS A 2 7.77 -15.54 5.11
N LYS A 3 8.49 -14.56 5.68
CA LYS A 3 8.28 -13.12 5.44
C LYS A 3 8.50 -12.72 3.97
N TYR A 4 9.22 -13.55 3.23
CA TYR A 4 9.56 -13.34 1.82
C TYR A 4 9.39 -14.63 1.02
N ASP A 5 8.93 -14.50 -0.23
CA ASP A 5 8.78 -15.60 -1.17
C ASP A 5 10.07 -15.77 -1.99
N LEU A 6 10.90 -16.74 -1.58
CA LEU A 6 12.19 -17.01 -2.21
C LEU A 6 12.05 -17.37 -3.70
N HIS A 7 10.98 -18.08 -4.08
CA HIS A 7 10.78 -18.49 -5.47
C HIS A 7 10.54 -17.27 -6.36
N LYS A 8 9.73 -16.31 -5.90
CA LYS A 8 9.52 -15.03 -6.60
C LYS A 8 10.81 -14.23 -6.74
N ILE A 9 11.60 -14.12 -5.67
CA ILE A 9 12.87 -13.39 -5.71
C ILE A 9 13.84 -14.03 -6.70
N MET A 10 13.93 -15.36 -6.69
CA MET A 10 14.82 -16.09 -7.59
C MET A 10 14.39 -15.92 -9.06
N LYS A 11 13.09 -15.98 -9.33
CA LYS A 11 12.55 -15.75 -10.67
C LYS A 11 12.83 -14.33 -11.16
N ALA A 12 12.64 -13.33 -10.30
CA ALA A 12 12.94 -11.93 -10.62
C ALA A 12 14.43 -11.71 -10.91
N ALA A 13 15.32 -12.28 -10.08
CA ALA A 13 16.76 -12.23 -10.32
C ALA A 13 17.14 -12.87 -11.66
N HIS A 14 16.53 -14.01 -12.00
CA HIS A 14 16.75 -14.69 -13.28
C HIS A 14 16.23 -13.89 -14.47
N GLU A 15 15.07 -13.24 -14.36
CA GLU A 15 14.53 -12.36 -15.39
C GLU A 15 15.42 -11.14 -15.63
N ILE A 16 15.93 -10.51 -14.56
CA ILE A 16 16.89 -9.41 -14.66
C ILE A 16 18.13 -9.87 -15.41
N TYR A 17 18.72 -11.01 -15.02
CA TYR A 17 19.93 -11.54 -15.64
C TYR A 17 19.72 -12.00 -17.10
N ARG A 18 18.55 -12.54 -17.44
CA ARG A 18 18.34 -13.09 -18.79
C ARG A 18 17.88 -12.06 -19.81
N LYS A 19 17.03 -11.10 -19.40
CA LYS A 19 16.42 -10.12 -20.32
C LYS A 19 17.03 -8.74 -20.21
N TYR A 20 17.39 -8.31 -19.01
CA TYR A 20 17.71 -6.91 -18.72
C TYR A 20 19.15 -6.71 -18.26
N PHE A 21 20.01 -7.72 -18.33
CA PHE A 21 21.35 -7.67 -17.74
C PHE A 21 22.20 -6.53 -18.26
N LYS A 22 22.24 -6.31 -19.58
CA LYS A 22 22.97 -5.18 -20.17
C LYS A 22 22.45 -3.83 -19.70
N LEU A 23 21.12 -3.69 -19.57
CA LEU A 23 20.50 -2.46 -19.09
C LEU A 23 20.83 -2.23 -17.61
N TYR A 24 20.66 -3.26 -16.78
CA TYR A 24 20.92 -3.20 -15.35
C TYR A 24 22.41 -3.02 -15.04
N GLN A 25 23.30 -3.54 -15.89
CA GLN A 25 24.73 -3.28 -15.80
C GLN A 25 25.04 -1.79 -15.94
N LEU A 26 24.36 -1.10 -16.87
CA LEU A 26 24.51 0.34 -17.10
C LEU A 26 23.84 1.19 -15.99
N THR A 27 22.64 0.83 -15.55
CA THR A 27 21.84 1.66 -14.62
C THR A 27 22.12 1.37 -13.15
N HIS A 28 22.49 0.14 -12.81
CA HIS A 28 22.64 -0.33 -11.43
C HIS A 28 24.02 -0.93 -11.14
N GLY A 29 24.96 -0.90 -12.09
CA GLY A 29 26.34 -1.35 -11.90
C GLY A 29 26.48 -2.87 -11.71
N VAL A 30 25.50 -3.64 -12.17
CA VAL A 30 25.40 -5.09 -11.95
C VAL A 30 26.37 -5.83 -12.86
N GLN A 31 27.31 -6.59 -12.31
CA GLN A 31 28.29 -7.34 -13.10
C GLN A 31 28.08 -8.85 -13.03
N THR A 32 27.40 -9.34 -12.00
CA THR A 32 27.20 -10.78 -11.78
C THR A 32 25.73 -11.11 -11.53
N PHE A 33 25.36 -12.39 -11.71
CA PHE A 33 24.06 -12.88 -11.28
C PHE A 33 23.83 -12.67 -9.76
N GLY A 34 24.88 -12.76 -8.96
CA GLY A 34 24.82 -12.49 -7.52
C GLY A 34 24.35 -11.06 -7.23
N ASP A 35 24.74 -10.10 -8.06
CA ASP A 35 24.31 -8.70 -7.92
C ASP A 35 22.85 -8.52 -8.39
N CYS A 36 22.42 -9.25 -9.43
CA CYS A 36 21.00 -9.33 -9.80
C CYS A 36 20.15 -9.88 -8.64
N LEU A 37 20.65 -10.89 -7.93
CA LEU A 37 19.97 -11.48 -6.78
C LEU A 37 19.88 -10.51 -5.61
N LYS A 38 20.96 -9.77 -5.31
CA LYS A 38 20.95 -8.72 -4.27
C LYS A 38 19.92 -7.63 -4.59
N LEU A 39 19.83 -7.21 -5.85
CA LEU A 39 18.83 -6.23 -6.30
C LEU A 39 17.40 -6.75 -6.16
N ALA A 40 17.13 -7.96 -6.65
CA ALA A 40 15.81 -8.58 -6.52
C ALA A 40 15.40 -8.70 -5.05
N TRP A 41 16.33 -9.07 -4.18
CA TRP A 41 16.11 -9.16 -2.73
C TRP A 41 15.81 -7.78 -2.10
N ALA A 42 16.55 -6.75 -2.47
CA ALA A 42 16.32 -5.38 -1.99
C ALA A 42 14.95 -4.84 -2.43
N ASN A 43 14.55 -5.11 -3.67
CA ASN A 43 13.25 -4.70 -4.20
C ASN A 43 12.09 -5.40 -3.48
N GLU A 44 12.21 -6.70 -3.18
CA GLU A 44 11.19 -7.42 -2.43
C GLU A 44 11.04 -6.88 -1.01
N LYS A 45 12.17 -6.55 -0.34
CA LYS A 45 12.13 -5.89 0.98
C LYS A 45 11.38 -4.56 0.95
N LYS A 46 11.66 -3.72 -0.04
CA LYS A 46 10.96 -2.43 -0.21
C LYS A 46 9.47 -2.66 -0.43
N ARG A 47 9.11 -3.58 -1.33
CA ARG A 47 7.70 -3.90 -1.60
C ARG A 47 6.94 -4.36 -0.36
N VAL A 48 7.56 -5.19 0.48
CA VAL A 48 6.96 -5.63 1.76
C VAL A 48 6.78 -4.44 2.71
N ALA A 49 7.78 -3.57 2.84
CA ALA A 49 7.67 -2.37 3.67
C ALA A 49 6.57 -1.41 3.15
N ASP A 50 6.47 -1.21 1.83
CA ASP A 50 5.45 -0.37 1.21
C ASP A 50 4.04 -0.96 1.39
N GLU A 51 3.91 -2.29 1.34
CA GLU A 51 2.63 -2.98 1.62
C GLU A 51 2.23 -2.86 3.10
N GLU A 52 3.19 -2.96 4.02
CA GLU A 52 2.98 -2.73 5.45
C GLU A 52 2.55 -1.27 5.71
N ALA A 53 3.21 -0.29 5.09
CA ALA A 53 2.83 1.12 5.19
C ALA A 53 1.42 1.39 4.63
N ARG A 54 1.10 0.86 3.45
CA ARG A 54 -0.24 1.02 2.84
C ARG A 54 -1.33 0.36 3.68
N LYS A 55 -1.04 -0.75 4.35
CA LYS A 55 -1.96 -1.37 5.31
C LYS A 55 -2.16 -0.48 6.53
N ALA A 56 -1.08 0.08 7.09
CA ALA A 56 -1.18 1.01 8.21
C ALA A 56 -2.03 2.25 7.85
N GLU A 57 -1.81 2.85 6.68
CA GLU A 57 -2.63 3.97 6.18
C GLU A 57 -4.11 3.60 6.07
N LYS A 58 -4.43 2.42 5.51
CA LYS A 58 -5.81 1.94 5.43
C LYS A 58 -6.45 1.78 6.81
N GLU A 59 -5.71 1.25 7.79
CA GLU A 59 -6.22 1.10 9.15
C GLU A 59 -6.37 2.45 9.86
N VAL A 60 -5.46 3.41 9.65
CA VAL A 60 -5.60 4.78 10.15
C VAL A 60 -6.82 5.46 9.53
N MET A 61 -7.04 5.31 8.23
CA MET A 61 -8.20 5.86 7.54
C MET A 61 -9.51 5.23 8.05
N LYS A 62 -9.56 3.91 8.24
CA LYS A 62 -10.70 3.25 8.87
C LYS A 62 -10.94 3.79 10.29
N ALA A 63 -9.90 3.94 11.10
CA ALA A 63 -10.02 4.48 12.45
C ALA A 63 -10.51 5.93 12.44
N ALA A 64 -10.07 6.75 11.47
CA ALA A 64 -10.54 8.11 11.29
C ALA A 64 -12.02 8.16 10.86
N LEU A 65 -12.46 7.26 9.98
CA LEU A 65 -13.88 7.13 9.57
C LEU A 65 -14.78 6.63 10.71
N VAL A 66 -14.24 5.79 11.62
CA VAL A 66 -14.97 5.31 12.81
C VAL A 66 -15.04 6.37 13.89
N ARG A 67 -14.10 7.33 13.95
CA ARG A 67 -14.30 8.51 14.79
C ARG A 67 -15.56 9.20 14.27
N PRO A 68 -16.58 9.43 15.13
CA PRO A 68 -17.74 10.15 14.67
C PRO A 68 -17.23 11.51 14.18
N GLU A 69 -17.42 11.77 12.88
CA GLU A 69 -17.50 13.12 12.33
C GLU A 69 -18.29 13.90 13.38
N ARG A 70 -17.67 14.88 14.04
CA ARG A 70 -18.31 15.61 15.14
C ARG A 70 -19.69 15.98 14.63
N ARG A 71 -20.73 15.32 15.17
CA ARG A 71 -22.13 15.55 14.78
C ARG A 71 -22.27 17.04 14.66
N SER A 72 -22.47 17.51 13.43
CA SER A 72 -22.58 18.92 13.17
C SER A 72 -23.71 19.44 14.05
N SER A 73 -23.60 20.65 14.61
CA SER A 73 -24.74 21.23 15.33
C SER A 73 -26.01 21.30 14.45
N TYR A 74 -25.83 21.25 13.12
CA TYR A 74 -26.92 21.14 12.14
C TYR A 74 -27.53 19.73 12.02
N ASP A 75 -26.84 18.66 12.43
CA ASP A 75 -27.42 17.31 12.48
C ASP A 75 -28.51 17.19 13.56
N TYR A 76 -28.58 18.17 14.48
CA TYR A 76 -29.62 18.30 15.49
C TYR A 76 -30.87 19.04 14.96
N CYS A 77 -30.81 19.66 13.77
CA CYS A 77 -31.94 20.33 13.13
C CYS A 77 -32.83 19.37 12.32
N ASN A 78 -33.02 18.12 12.79
CA ASN A 78 -34.14 17.31 12.34
C ASN A 78 -35.41 17.81 13.05
N ALA A 79 -35.93 18.95 12.60
CA ALA A 79 -37.26 19.38 13.01
C ALA A 79 -38.23 18.24 12.67
N PRO A 80 -39.05 17.75 13.62
CA PRO A 80 -40.01 16.70 13.34
C PRO A 80 -40.94 17.15 12.21
N ALA A 81 -41.41 16.23 11.37
CA ALA A 81 -42.26 16.58 10.23
C ALA A 81 -43.52 17.38 10.63
N SER A 82 -43.95 17.28 11.89
CA SER A 82 -45.02 18.10 12.49
C SER A 82 -44.70 19.60 12.54
N ALA A 83 -43.43 20.00 12.52
CA ALA A 83 -43.02 21.41 12.48
C ALA A 83 -43.33 22.08 11.13
N TYR A 84 -43.51 21.30 10.06
CA TYR A 84 -43.81 21.82 8.71
C TYR A 84 -45.30 21.96 8.43
N TYR A 85 -46.16 21.36 9.25
CA TYR A 85 -47.62 21.44 9.11
C TYR A 85 -48.24 21.72 10.48
N ASN A 86 -48.37 23.01 10.82
CA ASN A 86 -49.31 23.40 11.86
C ASN A 86 -50.71 23.05 11.35
N GLN A 87 -51.37 22.10 12.02
CA GLN A 87 -52.79 21.80 11.83
C GLN A 87 -53.58 23.08 12.15
N MET A 88 -54.08 23.76 11.11
CA MET A 88 -55.20 24.68 11.25
C MET A 88 -56.48 23.89 11.50
#